data_AF-A0A182K732-F1
#
_entry.id   AF-A0A182K732-F1
#
_cell.length_a   1.000
_cell.length_b   1.000
_cell.length_c   1.000
_cell.angle_alpha   90.00
_cell.angle_beta   90.00
_cell.angle_gamma   90.00
#
_symmetry.space_group_name_H-M   'P 1'
#
loop_
_entity.id
_entity.type
_entity.pdbx_description
1 polymer ?
#
loop_
_entity_poly.entity_id
_entity_poly.type
_entity_poly.pdbx_seq_one_letter_code
_entity_poly.pdbx_strand_id
1 'polypeptide(L)'
;MKRIFDYHPPTICYDKPTKATVSKQEYESRRLGALAGTQMLELIVPKKSARTWTMQAGDLCRVSLPEGSQVGDLNFWNRENPHKERFYSGKTRQIHSTHLKTYDRLWSCFPYLRPMVTFVKDSLEDYGIDRDGGSLHDVLITGEDRFGSCHSYLTEAVKEHGLGEEDVHDTWNIFMCTGFTRDTQQYFCKPSPARKGDHIEFLAEMNLLVALSACPQGDVSIQVGQKVPDDKCFPMKVEELYRTTRCAITMASRGGPMVLGTDGTDFEHRQRVAAHYQISALNKSRLKYCIFFHYLLFFVMLVKLSADILDRLDIFILEIEELQIPPPLWWEYFWCLSVFLSFIGLAAVRGNRVNDMKKYMVGISTIAFVPLLYCIFYYLNDVLEYLSLEEGTDLDDTDIFVWQGYPYGLLWYGFVLMAFQVHFFSLFFAWNLIKAWRARGALKKGQ
;
A
#
# COMPACT_ATOMS: atom_id res chain seq x y z
N MET A 1 10.97 49.81 -5.59
CA MET A 1 12.01 49.19 -6.42
C MET A 1 11.53 47.81 -6.82
N LYS A 2 11.51 47.44 -8.11
CA LYS A 2 11.03 46.12 -8.57
C LYS A 2 12.14 45.09 -8.29
N ARG A 3 11.83 44.02 -7.55
CA ARG A 3 12.78 42.94 -7.27
C ARG A 3 13.19 42.28 -8.59
N ILE A 4 14.49 42.21 -8.85
CA ILE A 4 15.07 41.41 -9.93
C ILE A 4 15.29 40.01 -9.37
N PHE A 5 14.90 38.99 -10.13
CA PHE A 5 15.12 37.59 -9.79
C PHE A 5 16.17 37.04 -10.73
N ASP A 6 17.24 36.46 -10.17
CA ASP A 6 18.29 35.84 -10.97
C ASP A 6 17.77 34.57 -11.64
N TYR A 7 18.17 34.38 -12.90
CA TYR A 7 17.85 33.15 -13.62
C TYR A 7 18.74 32.02 -13.12
N HIS A 8 18.12 30.90 -12.77
CA HIS A 8 18.79 29.64 -12.50
C HIS A 8 18.28 28.58 -13.48
N PRO A 9 19.17 27.84 -14.17
CA PRO A 9 18.75 26.76 -15.05
C PRO A 9 18.08 25.64 -14.22
N PRO A 10 17.10 24.93 -14.80
CA PRO A 10 16.41 23.84 -14.11
C PRO A 10 17.37 22.68 -13.83
N THR A 11 17.19 22.03 -12.68
CA THR A 11 17.89 20.80 -12.30
C THR A 11 16.87 19.68 -12.11
N ILE A 12 17.16 18.49 -12.64
CA ILE A 12 16.31 17.31 -12.45
C ILE A 12 16.33 16.93 -10.97
N CYS A 13 15.16 16.78 -10.34
CA CYS A 13 15.05 16.59 -8.90
C CYS A 13 15.60 15.26 -8.39
N TYR A 14 15.58 14.20 -9.20
CA TYR A 14 15.98 12.86 -8.82
C TYR A 14 16.79 12.18 -9.91
N ASP A 15 17.93 11.61 -9.55
CA ASP A 15 18.63 10.67 -10.42
C ASP A 15 17.77 9.41 -10.60
N LYS A 16 17.79 8.86 -11.82
CA LYS A 16 17.12 7.58 -12.08
C LYS A 16 17.80 6.48 -11.25
N PRO A 17 17.06 5.75 -10.38
CA PRO A 17 17.65 4.65 -9.64
C PRO A 17 18.10 3.55 -10.61
N THR A 18 19.15 2.80 -10.29
CA THR A 18 19.68 1.75 -11.18
C THR A 18 18.60 0.76 -11.63
N LYS A 19 17.63 0.46 -10.76
CA LYS A 19 16.49 -0.43 -11.05
C LYS A 19 15.49 0.13 -12.08
N ALA A 20 15.52 1.43 -12.38
CA ALA A 20 14.73 2.06 -13.43
C ALA A 20 15.37 1.91 -14.81
N THR A 21 16.66 1.58 -14.88
CA THR A 21 17.35 1.32 -16.14
C THR A 21 17.27 -0.17 -16.46
N VAL A 22 16.79 -0.49 -17.67
CA VAL A 22 16.71 -1.86 -18.18
C VAL A 22 17.62 -2.05 -19.39
N SER A 23 18.09 -3.28 -19.59
CA SER A 23 18.80 -3.65 -20.82
C SER A 23 17.80 -3.73 -21.98
N LYS A 24 17.90 -2.81 -22.93
CA LYS A 24 17.02 -2.79 -24.12
C LYS A 24 17.07 -4.11 -24.89
N GLN A 25 18.28 -4.66 -25.07
CA GLN A 25 18.48 -5.92 -25.77
C GLN A 25 17.82 -7.09 -25.04
N GLU A 26 17.93 -7.15 -23.71
CA GLU A 26 17.30 -8.20 -22.91
C GLU A 26 15.77 -8.14 -23.02
N TYR A 27 15.19 -6.94 -22.89
CA TYR A 27 13.74 -6.76 -22.94
C TYR A 27 13.17 -7.00 -24.33
N GLU A 28 13.88 -6.61 -25.39
CA GLU A 28 13.48 -6.98 -26.75
C GLU A 28 13.55 -8.50 -26.96
N SER A 29 14.58 -9.17 -26.44
CA SER A 29 14.66 -10.63 -26.50
C SER A 29 13.52 -11.30 -25.74
N ARG A 30 13.12 -10.79 -24.57
CA ARG A 30 11.97 -11.29 -23.80
C ARG A 30 10.67 -11.09 -24.57
N ARG A 31 10.47 -9.90 -25.15
CA ARG A 31 9.32 -9.53 -25.98
C ARG A 31 9.18 -10.46 -27.19
N LEU A 32 10.25 -10.61 -28.00
CA LEU A 32 10.25 -11.51 -29.16
C LEU A 32 10.00 -12.96 -28.76
N GLY A 33 10.58 -13.41 -27.63
CA GLY A 33 10.33 -14.74 -27.08
C GLY A 33 8.86 -14.98 -26.68
N ALA A 34 8.20 -13.97 -26.12
CA ALA A 34 6.77 -14.04 -25.79
C ALA A 34 5.87 -13.97 -27.05
N LEU A 35 6.23 -13.15 -28.05
CA LEU A 35 5.51 -13.08 -29.33
C LEU A 35 5.57 -14.40 -30.12
N ALA A 36 6.67 -15.15 -29.99
CA ALA A 36 6.79 -16.51 -30.53
C ALA A 36 6.08 -17.58 -29.65
N GLY A 37 5.45 -17.14 -28.56
CA GLY A 37 4.76 -17.94 -27.57
C GLY A 37 3.36 -18.40 -27.97
N THR A 38 2.59 -18.81 -26.96
CA THR A 38 1.18 -19.16 -27.12
C THR A 38 0.33 -18.01 -26.61
N GLN A 39 -0.68 -17.62 -27.39
CA GLN A 39 -1.72 -16.69 -26.93
C GLN A 39 -2.60 -17.38 -25.89
N MET A 40 -2.61 -16.84 -24.67
CA MET A 40 -3.33 -17.41 -23.54
C MET A 40 -4.71 -16.76 -23.37
N LEU A 41 -4.81 -15.48 -23.73
CA LEU A 41 -6.03 -14.69 -23.62
C LEU A 41 -6.22 -13.82 -24.85
N GLU A 42 -7.46 -13.77 -25.31
CA GLU A 42 -7.97 -12.69 -26.15
C GLU A 42 -9.20 -12.10 -25.48
N LEU A 43 -9.19 -10.80 -25.27
CA LEU A 43 -10.27 -10.10 -24.58
C LEU A 43 -10.57 -8.80 -25.31
N ILE A 44 -11.86 -8.55 -25.54
CA ILE A 44 -12.34 -7.23 -25.97
C ILE A 44 -12.85 -6.50 -24.74
N VAL A 45 -12.36 -5.28 -24.52
CA VAL A 45 -12.92 -4.31 -23.59
C VAL A 45 -13.91 -3.46 -24.37
N PRO A 46 -15.23 -3.63 -24.18
CA PRO A 46 -16.22 -2.81 -24.87
C PRO A 46 -16.01 -1.33 -24.55
N LYS A 47 -16.37 -0.45 -25.48
CA LYS A 47 -16.38 1.00 -25.23
C LYS A 47 -17.19 1.34 -23.97
N LYS A 48 -16.79 2.36 -23.22
CA LYS A 48 -17.49 2.82 -22.01
C LYS A 48 -17.69 1.69 -20.99
N SER A 49 -16.66 0.88 -20.82
CA SER A 49 -16.67 -0.23 -19.86
C SER A 49 -15.24 -0.59 -19.46
N ALA A 50 -15.10 -1.47 -18.47
CA ALA A 50 -13.82 -2.04 -18.10
C ALA A 50 -13.88 -3.56 -18.04
N ARG A 51 -12.71 -4.17 -18.13
CA ARG A 51 -12.50 -5.61 -17.91
C ARG A 51 -11.23 -5.83 -17.12
N THR A 52 -11.18 -6.95 -16.41
CA THR A 52 -10.00 -7.41 -15.70
C THR A 52 -9.43 -8.67 -16.35
N TRP A 53 -8.14 -8.90 -16.12
CA TRP A 53 -7.47 -10.18 -16.39
C TRP A 53 -6.25 -10.32 -15.48
N THR A 54 -5.67 -11.51 -15.43
CA THR A 54 -4.47 -11.77 -14.63
C THR A 54 -3.29 -12.08 -15.53
N MET A 55 -2.10 -11.65 -15.13
CA MET A 55 -0.84 -11.99 -15.79
C MET A 55 0.12 -12.66 -14.82
N GLN A 56 0.97 -13.56 -15.31
CA GLN A 56 2.11 -14.09 -14.56
C GLN A 56 3.38 -13.27 -14.84
N ALA A 57 4.33 -13.35 -13.93
CA ALA A 57 5.64 -12.74 -14.13
C ALA A 57 6.31 -13.27 -15.41
N GLY A 58 6.67 -12.36 -16.31
CA GLY A 58 7.27 -12.68 -17.61
C GLY A 58 6.30 -12.62 -18.79
N ASP A 59 4.99 -12.52 -18.54
CA ASP A 59 3.98 -12.49 -19.60
C ASP A 59 3.99 -11.16 -20.34
N LEU A 60 3.70 -11.22 -21.63
CA LEU A 60 3.55 -10.06 -22.50
C LEU A 60 2.06 -9.78 -22.68
N CYS A 61 1.65 -8.54 -22.44
CA CYS A 61 0.32 -8.06 -22.79
C CYS A 61 0.44 -7.02 -23.89
N ARG A 62 -0.38 -7.17 -24.94
CA ARG A 62 -0.60 -6.17 -25.98
C ARG A 62 -1.99 -5.58 -25.81
N VAL A 63 -2.07 -4.24 -25.82
CA VAL A 63 -3.34 -3.51 -25.92
C VAL A 63 -3.36 -2.79 -27.25
N SER A 64 -4.39 -3.04 -28.07
CA SER A 64 -4.50 -2.52 -29.44
C SER A 64 -5.87 -1.92 -29.74
N LEU A 65 -5.91 -1.10 -30.79
CA LEU A 65 -7.10 -0.40 -31.26
C LEU A 65 -7.72 -1.11 -32.48
N PRO A 66 -8.77 -1.93 -32.32
CA PRO A 66 -9.34 -2.73 -33.41
C PRO A 66 -10.17 -1.90 -34.42
N GLU A 67 -10.71 -0.76 -34.00
CA GLU A 67 -11.71 -0.01 -34.77
C GLU A 67 -11.32 1.45 -35.03
N GLY A 68 -11.00 2.21 -33.97
CA GLY A 68 -10.74 3.64 -34.06
C GLY A 68 -9.90 4.17 -32.90
N SER A 69 -9.66 5.49 -32.88
CA SER A 69 -8.87 6.15 -31.83
C SER A 69 -9.60 6.09 -30.50
N GLN A 70 -8.97 5.50 -29.48
CA GLN A 70 -9.56 5.30 -28.16
C GLN A 70 -8.47 5.38 -27.09
N VAL A 71 -8.72 6.19 -26.07
CA VAL A 71 -7.91 6.25 -24.84
C VAL A 71 -8.30 5.13 -23.89
N GLY A 72 -7.30 4.55 -23.21
CA GLY A 72 -7.50 3.53 -22.20
C GLY A 72 -6.87 3.89 -20.85
N ASP A 73 -7.52 3.49 -19.78
CA ASP A 73 -7.05 3.74 -18.42
C ASP A 73 -6.70 2.40 -17.77
N LEU A 74 -5.42 2.21 -17.41
CA LEU A 74 -4.92 0.97 -16.81
C LEU A 74 -4.70 1.10 -15.30
N ASN A 75 -5.09 0.06 -14.56
CA ASN A 75 -4.71 -0.16 -13.17
C ASN A 75 -4.03 -1.52 -13.02
N PHE A 76 -3.07 -1.59 -12.10
CA PHE A 76 -2.29 -2.80 -11.83
C PHE A 76 -2.22 -3.05 -10.34
N TRP A 77 -2.51 -4.29 -9.94
CA TRP A 77 -2.37 -4.76 -8.58
C TRP A 77 -1.46 -5.98 -8.55
N ASN A 78 -0.69 -6.14 -7.48
CA ASN A 78 -0.05 -7.41 -7.21
C ASN A 78 -1.15 -8.45 -6.93
N ARG A 79 -1.14 -9.56 -7.68
CA ARG A 79 -2.18 -10.59 -7.61
C ARG A 79 -2.27 -11.25 -6.23
N GLU A 80 -1.17 -11.37 -5.50
CA GLU A 80 -1.14 -12.04 -4.20
C GLU A 80 -1.54 -11.14 -3.02
N ASN A 81 -1.50 -9.81 -3.18
CA ASN A 81 -1.89 -8.85 -2.13
C ASN A 81 -2.47 -7.54 -2.70
N PRO A 82 -3.56 -7.63 -3.50
CA PRO A 82 -4.05 -6.51 -4.30
C PRO A 82 -4.52 -5.30 -3.47
N HIS A 83 -5.06 -5.51 -2.27
CA HIS A 83 -5.44 -4.41 -1.38
C HIS A 83 -4.27 -3.54 -0.88
N LYS A 84 -3.02 -3.99 -1.05
CA LYS A 84 -1.85 -3.34 -0.46
C LYS A 84 -0.81 -2.89 -1.47
N GLU A 85 -0.54 -3.71 -2.49
CA GLU A 85 0.48 -3.38 -3.49
C GLU A 85 -0.19 -3.17 -4.85
N ARG A 86 -0.15 -1.92 -5.30
CA ARG A 86 -0.76 -1.45 -6.55
C ARG A 86 0.13 -0.42 -7.23
N PHE A 87 -0.16 -0.12 -8.48
CA PHE A 87 0.59 0.87 -9.25
C PHE A 87 0.57 2.25 -8.59
N TYR A 88 1.69 2.95 -8.70
CA TYR A 88 1.89 4.27 -8.11
C TYR A 88 2.35 5.28 -9.16
N SER A 89 1.38 5.96 -9.75
CA SER A 89 1.56 7.00 -10.78
C SER A 89 2.56 8.08 -10.33
N GLY A 90 2.41 8.58 -9.10
CA GLY A 90 3.20 9.69 -8.57
C GLY A 90 4.68 9.38 -8.50
N LYS A 91 5.07 8.20 -7.98
CA LYS A 91 6.48 7.83 -7.91
C LYS A 91 7.04 7.42 -9.27
N THR A 92 6.21 6.79 -10.10
CA THR A 92 6.56 6.49 -11.50
C THR A 92 6.88 7.78 -12.25
N ARG A 93 6.08 8.84 -12.07
CA ARG A 93 6.29 10.17 -12.66
C ARG A 93 7.56 10.85 -12.17
N GLN A 94 7.88 10.73 -10.88
CA GLN A 94 9.14 11.26 -10.33
C GLN A 94 10.38 10.53 -10.87
N ILE A 95 10.28 9.22 -11.12
CA ILE A 95 11.39 8.40 -11.60
C ILE A 95 11.59 8.56 -13.12
N HIS A 96 10.50 8.60 -13.88
CA HIS A 96 10.53 8.56 -15.34
C HIS A 96 10.23 9.93 -15.95
N SER A 97 8.94 10.29 -16.04
CA SER A 97 8.43 11.51 -16.65
C SER A 97 6.91 11.59 -16.43
N THR A 98 6.27 12.69 -16.82
CA THR A 98 4.80 12.80 -16.90
C THR A 98 4.18 11.80 -17.88
N HIS A 99 4.95 11.36 -18.88
CA HIS A 99 4.55 10.47 -19.96
C HIS A 99 5.58 9.34 -20.13
N LEU A 100 5.10 8.09 -20.17
CA LEU A 100 5.97 6.93 -20.23
C LEU A 100 6.37 6.59 -21.67
N LYS A 101 7.60 6.13 -21.83
CA LYS A 101 8.15 5.67 -23.12
C LYS A 101 8.58 4.22 -23.02
N THR A 102 8.83 3.61 -24.18
CA THR A 102 9.43 2.28 -24.26
C THR A 102 10.67 2.20 -23.36
N TYR A 103 10.72 1.14 -22.55
CA TYR A 103 11.70 0.82 -21.50
C TYR A 103 11.54 1.56 -20.15
N ASP A 104 10.52 2.41 -20.00
CA ASP A 104 10.12 2.89 -18.67
C ASP A 104 9.36 1.80 -17.89
N ARG A 105 9.33 1.96 -16.56
CA ARG A 105 8.73 0.98 -15.64
C ARG A 105 7.60 1.61 -14.86
N LEU A 106 6.56 0.84 -14.62
CA LEU A 106 5.48 1.20 -13.71
C LEU A 106 5.81 0.62 -12.33
N TRP A 107 5.81 1.47 -11.30
CA TRP A 107 6.28 1.13 -9.96
C TRP A 107 5.12 0.92 -8.99
N SER A 108 5.27 -0.01 -8.06
CA SER A 108 4.30 -0.21 -6.97
C SER A 108 4.41 0.85 -5.87
N CYS A 109 3.34 1.01 -5.12
CA CYS A 109 3.24 1.96 -4.00
C CYS A 109 4.16 1.61 -2.81
N PHE A 110 4.32 2.56 -1.90
CA PHE A 110 4.99 2.30 -0.62
C PHE A 110 4.19 1.31 0.24
N PRO A 111 4.85 0.44 1.02
CA PRO A 111 6.30 0.37 1.24
C PRO A 111 7.06 -0.51 0.22
N TYR A 112 6.41 -0.99 -0.84
CA TYR A 112 6.97 -2.00 -1.74
C TYR A 112 7.98 -1.42 -2.73
N LEU A 113 7.61 -0.32 -3.40
CA LEU A 113 8.41 0.42 -4.37
C LEU A 113 9.30 -0.47 -5.27
N ARG A 114 8.66 -1.31 -6.09
CA ARG A 114 9.35 -2.18 -7.04
C ARG A 114 8.64 -2.18 -8.41
N PRO A 115 9.35 -2.52 -9.50
CA PRO A 115 8.75 -2.59 -10.83
C PRO A 115 7.63 -3.64 -10.86
N MET A 116 6.45 -3.24 -11.34
CA MET A 116 5.31 -4.12 -11.61
C MET A 116 5.27 -4.52 -13.08
N VAL A 117 5.52 -3.54 -13.95
CA VAL A 117 5.41 -3.67 -15.40
C VAL A 117 6.56 -2.89 -16.06
N THR A 118 7.07 -3.41 -17.17
CA THR A 118 7.98 -2.67 -18.05
C THR A 118 7.32 -2.47 -19.41
N PHE A 119 7.26 -1.22 -19.87
CA PHE A 119 6.75 -0.86 -21.19
C PHE A 119 7.78 -1.29 -22.25
N VAL A 120 7.43 -2.12 -23.23
CA VAL A 120 8.41 -2.70 -24.17
C VAL A 120 8.17 -2.38 -25.64
N LYS A 121 6.98 -1.93 -26.03
CA LYS A 121 6.76 -1.44 -27.39
C LYS A 121 5.62 -0.43 -27.44
N ASP A 122 5.85 0.66 -28.13
CA ASP A 122 4.84 1.65 -28.49
C ASP A 122 4.83 1.81 -30.02
N SER A 123 3.68 1.64 -30.67
CA SER A 123 3.56 1.92 -32.11
C SER A 123 3.60 3.42 -32.42
N LEU A 124 3.38 4.29 -31.42
CA LEU A 124 3.37 5.74 -31.54
C LEU A 124 4.62 6.39 -30.95
N GLU A 125 5.72 5.64 -30.80
CA GLU A 125 6.96 6.12 -30.16
C GLU A 125 7.54 7.39 -30.81
N ASP A 126 7.31 7.55 -32.11
CA ASP A 126 7.77 8.70 -32.91
C ASP A 126 6.96 9.99 -32.69
N TYR A 127 5.83 9.94 -31.95
CA TYR A 127 5.03 11.14 -31.66
C TYR A 127 5.83 12.19 -30.88
N GLY A 128 6.64 11.75 -29.92
CA GLY A 128 7.51 12.62 -29.14
C GLY A 128 6.74 13.63 -28.28
N ILE A 129 7.25 14.86 -28.20
CA ILE A 129 6.60 16.00 -27.53
C ILE A 129 6.22 17.01 -28.60
N ASP A 130 4.95 17.37 -28.67
CA ASP A 130 4.45 18.29 -29.68
C ASP A 130 4.73 19.77 -29.36
N ARG A 131 4.35 20.67 -30.28
CA ARG A 131 4.58 22.11 -30.17
C ARG A 131 3.96 22.78 -28.93
N ASP A 132 2.87 22.22 -28.41
CA ASP A 132 2.15 22.73 -27.24
C ASP A 132 2.71 22.12 -25.94
N GLY A 133 3.67 21.19 -26.04
CA GLY A 133 4.23 20.44 -24.91
C GLY A 133 3.47 19.16 -24.58
N GLY A 134 2.62 18.68 -25.50
CA GLY A 134 1.83 17.46 -25.32
C GLY A 134 2.61 16.19 -25.65
N SER A 135 2.32 15.09 -24.97
CA SER A 135 2.92 13.76 -25.20
C SER A 135 1.89 12.65 -24.93
N LEU A 136 2.24 11.39 -25.23
CA LEU A 136 1.36 10.24 -25.07
C LEU A 136 1.65 9.42 -23.80
N HIS A 137 0.65 8.67 -23.33
CA HIS A 137 0.79 7.66 -22.27
C HIS A 137 1.12 8.25 -20.90
N ASP A 138 0.31 9.21 -20.45
CA ASP A 138 0.53 9.91 -19.20
C ASP A 138 0.24 9.06 -17.94
N VAL A 139 0.80 9.50 -16.82
CA VAL A 139 0.55 8.94 -15.47
C VAL A 139 0.03 10.02 -14.53
N LEU A 140 -0.95 10.79 -15.03
CA LEU A 140 -1.58 11.91 -14.34
C LEU A 140 -2.99 11.56 -13.87
N ILE A 141 -3.47 12.29 -12.85
CA ILE A 141 -4.76 12.03 -12.21
C ILE A 141 -5.86 12.66 -13.05
N THR A 142 -6.89 11.88 -13.38
CA THR A 142 -8.14 12.40 -13.94
C THR A 142 -9.32 11.97 -13.04
N GLY A 143 -9.90 12.93 -12.30
CA GLY A 143 -11.18 12.81 -11.59
C GLY A 143 -11.93 14.14 -11.73
N GLU A 144 -13.26 14.25 -11.75
CA GLU A 144 -14.34 13.40 -11.24
C GLU A 144 -15.50 13.25 -12.24
N ASP A 145 -16.23 12.13 -12.16
CA ASP A 145 -17.70 12.08 -12.04
C ASP A 145 -18.09 10.69 -11.51
N ARG A 146 -19.09 10.58 -10.63
CA ARG A 146 -19.37 9.32 -9.86
C ARG A 146 -19.97 8.20 -10.72
N PHE A 147 -20.47 8.52 -11.92
CA PHE A 147 -21.13 7.56 -12.80
C PHE A 147 -20.73 7.75 -14.25
N GLY A 148 -20.45 6.65 -14.95
CA GLY A 148 -20.11 6.68 -16.37
C GLY A 148 -18.70 7.22 -16.67
N SER A 149 -17.80 7.12 -15.70
CA SER A 149 -16.38 7.50 -15.80
C SER A 149 -15.48 6.27 -15.77
N CYS A 150 -14.21 6.41 -16.18
CA CYS A 150 -13.21 5.34 -16.06
C CYS A 150 -13.13 4.79 -14.63
N HIS A 151 -13.13 5.68 -13.63
CA HIS A 151 -13.12 5.32 -12.22
C HIS A 151 -14.29 4.40 -11.85
N SER A 152 -15.52 4.76 -12.27
CA SER A 152 -16.71 3.94 -12.01
C SER A 152 -16.66 2.57 -12.72
N TYR A 153 -16.14 2.52 -13.95
CA TYR A 153 -16.00 1.26 -14.69
C TYR A 153 -14.94 0.35 -14.09
N LEU A 154 -13.78 0.89 -13.70
CA LEU A 154 -12.73 0.15 -13.02
C LEU A 154 -13.24 -0.38 -11.67
N THR A 155 -13.92 0.46 -10.89
CA THR A 155 -14.51 0.08 -9.60
C THR A 155 -15.48 -1.10 -9.76
N GLU A 156 -16.36 -1.06 -10.77
CA GLU A 156 -17.28 -2.17 -11.02
C GLU A 156 -16.54 -3.45 -11.45
N ALA A 157 -15.55 -3.32 -12.34
CA ALA A 157 -14.82 -4.46 -12.88
C ALA A 157 -14.02 -5.21 -11.81
N VAL A 158 -13.49 -4.53 -10.79
CA VAL A 158 -12.65 -5.17 -9.77
C VAL A 158 -13.44 -5.86 -8.65
N LYS A 159 -14.76 -5.63 -8.54
CA LYS A 159 -15.61 -6.27 -7.52
C LYS A 159 -15.59 -7.79 -7.57
N GLU A 160 -15.47 -8.37 -8.77
CA GLU A 160 -15.38 -9.83 -8.94
C GLU A 160 -14.13 -10.44 -8.27
N HIS A 161 -13.10 -9.62 -8.00
CA HIS A 161 -11.87 -9.99 -7.29
C HIS A 161 -11.90 -9.64 -5.80
N GLY A 162 -13.06 -9.21 -5.29
CA GLY A 162 -13.23 -8.79 -3.89
C GLY A 162 -12.58 -7.45 -3.56
N LEU A 163 -12.27 -6.62 -4.58
CA LEU A 163 -11.73 -5.27 -4.42
C LEU A 163 -12.84 -4.22 -4.44
N GLY A 164 -12.58 -3.10 -3.78
CA GLY A 164 -13.48 -1.96 -3.71
C GLY A 164 -12.97 -0.71 -4.45
N GLU A 165 -13.74 0.37 -4.34
CA GLU A 165 -13.37 1.68 -4.88
C GLU A 165 -12.04 2.18 -4.31
N GLU A 166 -11.75 1.87 -3.04
CA GLU A 166 -10.52 2.24 -2.33
C GLU A 166 -9.25 1.57 -2.88
N ASP A 167 -9.42 0.50 -3.67
CA ASP A 167 -8.34 -0.22 -4.32
C ASP A 167 -8.03 0.34 -5.71
N VAL A 168 -9.00 1.02 -6.34
CA VAL A 168 -8.80 1.78 -7.59
C VAL A 168 -7.89 2.97 -7.31
N HIS A 169 -7.00 3.26 -8.26
CA HIS A 169 -5.92 4.22 -8.09
C HIS A 169 -5.63 4.96 -9.39
N ASP A 170 -4.82 6.01 -9.30
CA ASP A 170 -4.36 6.76 -10.46
C ASP A 170 -3.85 5.83 -11.58
N THR A 171 -4.26 6.14 -12.79
CA THR A 171 -4.14 5.28 -13.96
C THR A 171 -2.85 5.51 -14.74
N TRP A 172 -2.53 4.55 -15.59
CA TRP A 172 -1.69 4.81 -16.76
C TRP A 172 -2.61 5.03 -17.96
N ASN A 173 -2.65 6.26 -18.49
CA ASN A 173 -3.59 6.72 -19.51
C ASN A 173 -2.99 6.50 -20.90
N ILE A 174 -3.19 5.30 -21.44
CA ILE A 174 -2.60 4.87 -22.70
C ILE A 174 -3.32 5.51 -23.89
N PHE A 175 -2.53 5.88 -24.91
CA PHE A 175 -2.93 6.65 -26.09
C PHE A 175 -3.44 8.07 -25.82
N MET A 176 -3.61 8.49 -24.56
CA MET A 176 -4.05 9.84 -24.22
C MET A 176 -2.96 10.87 -24.54
N CYS A 177 -3.31 11.97 -25.21
CA CYS A 177 -2.39 13.07 -25.50
C CYS A 177 -2.62 14.26 -24.57
N THR A 178 -1.70 14.50 -23.65
CA THR A 178 -1.87 15.51 -22.60
C THR A 178 -0.58 16.30 -22.32
N GLY A 179 -0.68 17.37 -21.53
CA GLY A 179 0.44 18.21 -21.15
C GLY A 179 0.04 19.33 -20.20
N PHE A 180 0.95 20.30 -20.02
CA PHE A 180 0.70 21.50 -19.22
C PHE A 180 0.83 22.76 -20.08
N THR A 181 -0.15 23.64 -20.01
CA THR A 181 -0.12 24.92 -20.72
C THR A 181 1.07 25.76 -20.26
N ARG A 182 1.79 26.41 -21.19
CA ARG A 182 3.04 27.11 -20.84
C ARG A 182 2.81 28.37 -20.02
N ASP A 183 1.68 29.04 -20.24
CA ASP A 183 1.31 30.30 -19.62
C ASP A 183 0.69 30.14 -18.23
N THR A 184 -0.19 29.15 -18.06
CA THR A 184 -1.01 28.95 -16.85
C THR A 184 -0.67 27.67 -16.09
N GLN A 185 0.17 26.78 -16.65
CA GLN A 185 0.56 25.50 -16.06
C GLN A 185 -0.63 24.59 -15.75
N GLN A 186 -1.73 24.73 -16.51
CA GLN A 186 -2.93 23.92 -16.38
C GLN A 186 -2.82 22.64 -17.21
N TYR A 187 -3.37 21.55 -16.69
CA TYR A 187 -3.44 20.28 -17.40
C TYR A 187 -4.37 20.39 -18.62
N PHE A 188 -3.91 19.95 -19.79
CA PHE A 188 -4.71 19.92 -21.02
C PHE A 188 -4.74 18.53 -21.63
N CYS A 189 -5.77 18.26 -22.43
CA CYS A 189 -5.83 17.11 -23.33
C CYS A 189 -6.06 17.58 -24.78
N LYS A 190 -5.66 16.76 -25.75
CA LYS A 190 -5.90 16.97 -27.19
C LYS A 190 -6.28 15.65 -27.85
N PRO A 191 -6.94 15.67 -29.02
CA PRO A 191 -7.29 14.45 -29.73
C PRO A 191 -6.10 13.49 -29.83
N SER A 192 -6.29 12.25 -29.40
CA SER A 192 -5.28 11.21 -29.51
C SER A 192 -4.91 11.01 -30.99
N PRO A 193 -3.61 10.96 -31.34
CA PRO A 193 -3.16 10.71 -32.71
C PRO A 193 -3.33 9.25 -33.12
N ALA A 194 -3.70 8.36 -32.19
CA ALA A 194 -3.81 6.94 -32.39
C ALA A 194 -4.87 6.58 -33.45
N ARG A 195 -4.67 5.44 -34.11
CA ARG A 195 -5.52 4.93 -35.19
C ARG A 195 -5.74 3.45 -35.02
N LYS A 196 -6.67 2.92 -35.81
CA LYS A 196 -6.86 1.48 -35.94
C LYS A 196 -5.52 0.78 -36.23
N GLY A 197 -5.19 -0.22 -35.43
CA GLY A 197 -3.94 -1.00 -35.51
C GLY A 197 -2.81 -0.51 -34.62
N ASP A 198 -2.90 0.71 -34.06
CA ASP A 198 -1.96 1.15 -33.03
C ASP A 198 -2.08 0.30 -31.78
N HIS A 199 -0.93 0.11 -31.12
CA HIS A 199 -0.82 -0.76 -29.96
C HIS A 199 0.34 -0.37 -29.05
N ILE A 200 0.19 -0.76 -27.79
CA ILE A 200 1.27 -0.81 -26.82
C ILE A 200 1.48 -2.24 -26.35
N GLU A 201 2.69 -2.55 -25.89
CA GLU A 201 3.02 -3.82 -25.27
C GLU A 201 3.83 -3.64 -24.01
N PHE A 202 3.54 -4.46 -23.00
CA PHE A 202 4.25 -4.42 -21.73
C PHE A 202 4.46 -5.82 -21.15
N LEU A 203 5.58 -5.98 -20.44
CA LEU A 203 5.94 -7.21 -19.73
C LEU A 203 5.62 -7.10 -18.25
N ALA A 204 4.99 -8.13 -17.70
CA ALA A 204 4.78 -8.26 -16.26
C ALA A 204 6.09 -8.62 -15.55
N GLU A 205 6.44 -7.89 -14.49
CA GLU A 205 7.62 -8.15 -13.63
C GLU A 205 7.27 -8.95 -12.37
N MET A 206 5.98 -9.15 -12.14
CA MET A 206 5.41 -9.96 -11.07
C MET A 206 4.06 -10.52 -11.52
N ASN A 207 3.40 -11.31 -10.68
CA ASN A 207 2.04 -11.73 -10.96
C ASN A 207 1.10 -10.54 -10.72
N LEU A 208 0.24 -10.26 -11.69
CA LEU A 208 -0.61 -9.06 -11.70
C LEU A 208 -2.08 -9.44 -11.85
N LEU A 209 -2.91 -8.66 -11.17
CA LEU A 209 -4.27 -8.38 -11.61
C LEU A 209 -4.22 -7.06 -12.37
N VAL A 210 -4.81 -7.01 -13.56
CA VAL A 210 -4.85 -5.83 -14.42
C VAL A 210 -6.30 -5.49 -14.72
N ALA A 211 -6.61 -4.20 -14.77
CA ALA A 211 -7.88 -3.70 -15.26
C ALA A 211 -7.65 -2.62 -16.32
N LEU A 212 -8.42 -2.68 -17.40
CA LEU A 212 -8.44 -1.66 -18.46
C LEU A 212 -9.87 -1.13 -18.60
N SER A 213 -10.00 0.20 -18.54
CA SER A 213 -11.23 0.90 -18.92
C SER A 213 -11.06 1.54 -20.31
N ALA A 214 -12.01 1.29 -21.22
CA ALA A 214 -12.10 2.02 -22.48
C ALA A 214 -12.79 3.36 -22.20
N CYS A 215 -12.00 4.44 -22.20
CA CYS A 215 -12.41 5.75 -21.71
C CYS A 215 -13.69 6.26 -22.39
N PRO A 216 -14.71 6.70 -21.63
CA PRO A 216 -15.96 7.21 -22.20
C PRO A 216 -15.78 8.53 -22.95
N GLN A 217 -14.59 9.15 -22.86
CA GLN A 217 -14.22 10.35 -23.57
C GLN A 217 -13.64 10.06 -24.98
N GLY A 218 -13.57 8.79 -25.40
CA GLY A 218 -13.08 8.38 -26.71
C GLY A 218 -11.60 8.73 -26.92
N ASP A 219 -11.33 9.51 -27.96
CA ASP A 219 -10.02 10.05 -28.31
C ASP A 219 -9.67 11.36 -27.58
N VAL A 220 -10.50 11.79 -26.62
CA VAL A 220 -10.39 13.07 -25.89
C VAL A 220 -10.37 14.32 -26.81
N SER A 221 -11.00 14.23 -27.99
CA SER A 221 -11.23 15.39 -28.88
C SER A 221 -12.28 16.38 -28.37
N ILE A 222 -13.06 15.97 -27.37
CA ILE A 222 -14.08 16.78 -26.70
C ILE A 222 -13.63 16.97 -25.26
N GLN A 223 -13.74 18.20 -24.75
CA GLN A 223 -13.34 18.57 -23.39
C GLN A 223 -13.90 17.58 -22.36
N VAL A 224 -13.04 17.10 -21.47
CA VAL A 224 -13.39 16.16 -20.40
C VAL A 224 -14.58 16.70 -19.59
N GLY A 225 -15.56 15.84 -19.33
CA GLY A 225 -16.82 16.19 -18.64
C GLY A 225 -17.95 16.61 -19.58
N GLN A 226 -17.68 16.90 -20.85
CA GLN A 226 -18.73 17.09 -21.85
C GLN A 226 -19.17 15.76 -22.46
N LYS A 227 -20.44 15.68 -22.85
CA LYS A 227 -21.02 14.47 -23.47
C LYS A 227 -20.34 14.16 -24.80
N VAL A 228 -19.73 12.99 -24.88
CA VAL A 228 -19.10 12.48 -26.11
C VAL A 228 -20.09 11.62 -26.91
N PRO A 229 -20.25 11.89 -28.22
CA PRO A 229 -21.00 11.03 -29.13
C PRO A 229 -20.51 9.57 -29.11
N ASP A 230 -21.45 8.63 -29.23
CA ASP A 230 -21.15 7.21 -29.07
C ASP A 230 -20.32 6.61 -30.22
N ASP A 231 -20.33 7.25 -31.38
CA ASP A 231 -19.54 6.96 -32.58
C ASP A 231 -18.07 7.41 -32.47
N LYS A 232 -17.73 8.19 -31.43
CA LYS A 232 -16.34 8.54 -31.08
C LYS A 232 -15.70 7.62 -30.04
N CYS A 233 -16.45 6.65 -29.53
CA CYS A 233 -15.96 5.69 -28.55
C CYS A 233 -15.87 4.31 -29.21
N PHE A 234 -14.74 3.63 -29.01
CA PHE A 234 -14.44 2.35 -29.64
C PHE A 234 -14.01 1.32 -28.59
N PRO A 235 -14.19 0.02 -28.85
CA PRO A 235 -13.64 -1.02 -27.99
C PRO A 235 -12.11 -1.08 -28.09
N MET A 236 -11.48 -1.73 -27.11
CA MET A 236 -10.04 -2.02 -27.11
C MET A 236 -9.82 -3.54 -27.07
N LYS A 237 -8.77 -4.02 -27.73
CA LYS A 237 -8.40 -5.44 -27.73
C LYS A 237 -7.18 -5.67 -26.84
N VAL A 238 -7.28 -6.65 -25.96
CA VAL A 238 -6.20 -7.14 -25.08
C VAL A 238 -5.81 -8.54 -25.53
N GLU A 239 -4.52 -8.76 -25.72
CA GLU A 239 -3.92 -10.05 -26.03
C GLU A 239 -2.82 -10.35 -25.02
N GLU A 240 -2.92 -11.48 -24.33
CA GLU A 240 -1.89 -11.95 -23.41
C GLU A 240 -1.16 -13.15 -24.02
N LEU A 241 0.17 -13.06 -24.06
CA LEU A 241 1.06 -14.04 -24.67
C LEU A 241 2.03 -14.56 -23.62
N TYR A 242 2.04 -15.88 -23.44
CA TYR A 242 2.99 -16.57 -22.55
C TYR A 242 4.17 -17.09 -23.34
N ARG A 243 5.37 -17.03 -22.76
CA ARG A 243 6.58 -17.64 -23.33
C ARG A 243 6.39 -19.15 -23.47
N THR A 244 6.28 -19.68 -24.70
CA THR A 244 6.40 -21.13 -24.85
C THR A 244 7.77 -21.58 -24.35
N THR A 245 7.78 -22.53 -23.44
CA THR A 245 8.94 -23.41 -23.19
C THR A 245 9.13 -24.29 -24.44
N ARG A 246 9.44 -23.67 -25.59
CA ARG A 246 10.15 -24.40 -26.63
C ARG A 246 11.52 -24.66 -26.05
N CYS A 247 11.77 -25.94 -25.83
CA CYS A 247 13.06 -26.55 -25.59
C CYS A 247 14.08 -25.97 -26.59
N ALA A 248 14.71 -24.85 -26.23
CA ALA A 248 15.93 -24.39 -26.85
C ALA A 248 17.01 -25.27 -26.25
N ILE A 249 17.34 -26.35 -26.96
CA ILE A 249 18.58 -27.09 -26.80
C ILE A 249 19.70 -26.09 -27.11
N THR A 250 20.08 -25.28 -26.13
CA THR A 250 21.36 -24.58 -26.12
C THR A 250 21.79 -24.39 -24.67
N MET A 251 22.52 -25.39 -24.18
CA MET A 251 23.51 -25.34 -23.11
C MET A 251 23.05 -24.65 -21.80
N ALA A 252 22.55 -25.49 -20.90
CA ALA A 252 22.44 -25.20 -19.48
C ALA A 252 23.74 -24.59 -18.92
N SER A 253 23.63 -23.43 -18.28
CA SER A 253 24.60 -23.04 -17.26
C SER A 253 24.43 -24.01 -16.08
N ARG A 254 25.31 -25.01 -16.06
CA ARG A 254 25.56 -25.87 -14.92
C ARG A 254 25.88 -24.98 -13.71
N GLY A 255 25.09 -25.05 -12.63
CA GLY A 255 25.53 -24.50 -11.34
C GLY A 255 24.49 -24.08 -10.30
N GLY A 256 23.18 -24.19 -10.56
CA GLY A 256 22.18 -23.92 -9.52
C GLY A 256 21.82 -25.19 -8.73
N PRO A 257 21.92 -25.21 -7.39
CA PRO A 257 21.50 -26.38 -6.61
C PRO A 257 19.98 -26.53 -6.68
N MET A 258 19.50 -27.52 -7.44
CA MET A 258 18.13 -28.03 -7.29
C MET A 258 18.08 -28.95 -6.08
N VAL A 259 17.11 -28.71 -5.20
CA VAL A 259 16.81 -29.59 -4.08
C VAL A 259 16.32 -30.92 -4.65
N LEU A 260 17.04 -32.00 -4.36
CA LEU A 260 16.68 -33.36 -4.75
C LEU A 260 15.29 -33.73 -4.19
N GLY A 261 14.36 -34.10 -5.08
CA GLY A 261 13.18 -34.88 -4.69
C GLY A 261 11.80 -34.32 -4.99
N THR A 262 11.61 -33.30 -5.84
CA THR A 262 10.25 -32.87 -6.24
C THR A 262 10.05 -32.87 -7.75
N ASP A 263 8.92 -33.44 -8.21
CA ASP A 263 8.54 -33.64 -9.61
C ASP A 263 7.65 -32.51 -10.18
N GLY A 264 7.42 -31.46 -9.39
CA GLY A 264 6.61 -30.31 -9.80
C GLY A 264 5.10 -30.46 -9.55
N THR A 265 4.62 -31.61 -9.05
CA THR A 265 3.19 -31.82 -8.74
C THR A 265 2.76 -31.27 -7.37
N ASP A 266 3.72 -30.87 -6.54
CA ASP A 266 3.50 -30.34 -5.18
C ASP A 266 3.20 -28.83 -5.14
N PHE A 267 2.85 -28.20 -6.26
CA PHE A 267 2.61 -26.75 -6.36
C PHE A 267 1.47 -26.28 -5.44
N GLU A 268 0.36 -27.03 -5.34
CA GLU A 268 -0.72 -26.68 -4.41
C GLU A 268 -0.27 -26.78 -2.94
N HIS A 269 0.55 -27.78 -2.62
CA HIS A 269 1.12 -27.94 -1.29
C HIS A 269 2.07 -26.77 -0.98
N ARG A 270 2.95 -26.39 -1.92
CA ARG A 270 3.82 -25.22 -1.82
C ARG A 270 3.04 -23.91 -1.69
N GLN A 271 1.91 -23.76 -2.39
CA GLN A 271 1.05 -22.57 -2.32
C GLN A 271 0.35 -22.44 -0.97
N ARG A 272 -0.20 -23.55 -0.42
CA ARG A 272 -0.75 -23.56 0.96
C ARG A 272 0.33 -23.27 2.00
N VAL A 273 1.52 -23.85 1.84
CA VAL A 273 2.68 -23.60 2.70
C VAL A 273 3.12 -22.12 2.61
N ALA A 274 3.15 -21.53 1.42
CA ALA A 274 3.49 -20.12 1.19
C ALA A 274 2.49 -19.15 1.83
N ALA A 275 1.19 -19.42 1.75
CA ALA A 275 0.15 -18.60 2.38
C ALA A 275 0.32 -18.56 3.92
N HIS A 276 0.63 -19.70 4.54
CA HIS A 276 0.92 -19.75 5.98
C HIS A 276 2.17 -18.92 6.36
N TYR A 277 3.20 -18.89 5.51
CA TYR A 277 4.39 -18.07 5.73
C TYR A 277 4.10 -16.58 5.62
N GLN A 278 3.28 -16.15 4.65
CA GLN A 278 2.86 -14.75 4.53
C GLN A 278 2.02 -14.28 5.72
N ILE A 279 1.05 -15.08 6.16
CA ILE A 279 0.23 -14.78 7.35
C ILE A 279 1.11 -14.69 8.60
N SER A 280 2.08 -15.59 8.76
CA SER A 280 3.01 -15.54 9.89
C SER A 280 3.89 -14.28 9.84
N ALA A 281 4.47 -13.96 8.68
CA ALA A 281 5.32 -12.79 8.52
C ALA A 281 4.56 -11.47 8.83
N LEU A 282 3.34 -11.34 8.31
CA LEU A 282 2.51 -10.16 8.54
C LEU A 282 2.15 -9.96 10.02
N ASN A 283 1.68 -11.02 10.70
CA ASN A 283 1.31 -10.92 12.11
C ASN A 283 2.54 -10.69 13.02
N LYS A 284 3.72 -11.19 12.65
CA LYS A 284 4.98 -10.87 13.36
C LYS A 284 5.31 -9.39 13.27
N SER A 285 5.18 -8.80 12.09
CA SER A 285 5.42 -7.37 11.90
C SER A 285 4.44 -6.53 12.71
N ARG A 286 3.14 -6.87 12.64
CA ARG A 286 2.08 -6.16 13.36
C ARG A 286 2.25 -6.26 14.88
N LEU A 287 2.59 -7.43 15.41
CA LEU A 287 2.89 -7.59 16.84
C LEU A 287 4.10 -6.74 17.28
N LYS A 288 5.14 -6.60 16.44
CA LYS A 288 6.27 -5.69 16.73
C LYS A 288 5.84 -4.23 16.79
N TYR A 289 4.92 -3.80 15.93
CA TYR A 289 4.36 -2.44 16.01
C TYR A 289 3.55 -2.24 17.28
N CYS A 290 2.74 -3.20 17.71
CA CYS A 290 2.06 -3.10 19.00
C CYS A 290 3.05 -2.97 20.16
N ILE A 291 4.14 -3.74 20.14
CA ILE A 291 5.21 -3.62 21.15
C ILE A 291 5.89 -2.24 21.09
N PHE A 292 6.12 -1.69 19.89
CA PHE A 292 6.65 -0.33 19.73
C PHE A 292 5.73 0.73 20.34
N PHE A 293 4.42 0.68 20.05
CA PHE A 293 3.47 1.62 20.64
C PHE A 293 3.30 1.41 22.15
N HIS A 294 3.44 0.18 22.63
CA HIS A 294 3.49 -0.09 24.06
C HIS A 294 4.72 0.58 24.71
N TYR A 295 5.90 0.54 24.08
CA TYR A 295 7.06 1.30 24.56
C TYR A 295 6.80 2.81 24.60
N LEU A 296 6.12 3.37 23.60
CA LEU A 296 5.77 4.80 23.60
C LEU A 296 4.88 5.16 24.78
N LEU A 297 3.82 4.39 25.03
CA LEU A 297 2.94 4.58 26.19
C LEU A 297 3.68 4.35 27.51
N PHE A 298 4.62 3.41 27.56
CA PHE A 298 5.51 3.21 28.70
C PHE A 298 6.36 4.46 28.98
N PHE A 299 6.93 5.10 27.96
CA PHE A 299 7.68 6.34 28.18
C PHE A 299 6.79 7.48 28.67
N VAL A 300 5.55 7.60 28.17
CA VAL A 300 4.58 8.58 28.70
C VAL A 300 4.30 8.32 30.19
N MET A 301 4.03 7.07 30.57
CA MET A 301 3.85 6.69 31.97
C MET A 301 5.12 6.94 32.79
N LEU A 302 6.30 6.62 32.26
CA LEU A 302 7.58 6.81 32.94
C LEU A 302 7.89 8.28 33.19
N VAL A 303 7.57 9.18 32.24
CA VAL A 303 7.69 10.62 32.44
C VAL A 303 6.81 11.07 33.60
N LYS A 304 5.57 10.59 33.65
CA LYS A 304 4.66 10.89 34.78
C LYS A 304 5.22 10.36 36.10
N LEU A 305 5.74 9.13 36.13
CA LEU A 305 6.36 8.52 37.32
C LEU A 305 7.71 9.15 37.70
N SER A 306 8.35 9.87 36.78
CA SER A 306 9.70 10.39 36.99
C SER A 306 9.77 11.40 38.13
N ALA A 307 8.72 12.20 38.36
CA ALA A 307 8.64 13.12 39.50
C ALA A 307 8.81 12.38 40.83
N ASP A 308 7.93 11.42 41.13
CA ASP A 308 8.04 10.61 42.36
C ASP A 308 9.36 9.82 42.44
N ILE A 309 9.88 9.31 41.32
CA ILE A 309 11.17 8.61 41.30
C ILE A 309 12.32 9.55 41.70
N LEU A 310 12.34 10.78 41.18
CA LEU A 310 13.35 11.78 41.51
C LEU A 310 13.27 12.19 42.98
N ASP A 311 12.06 12.37 43.50
CA ASP A 311 11.83 12.67 44.92
C ASP A 311 12.37 11.57 45.82
N ARG A 312 12.15 10.29 45.47
CA ARG A 312 12.70 9.14 46.23
C ARG A 312 14.22 9.03 46.14
N LEU A 313 14.85 9.67 45.16
CA LEU A 313 16.30 9.74 45.00
C LEU A 313 16.90 11.02 45.62
N ASP A 314 16.08 11.85 46.26
CA ASP A 314 16.48 13.15 46.83
C ASP A 314 17.06 14.11 45.77
N ILE A 315 16.50 14.06 44.55
CA ILE A 315 16.87 14.93 43.42
C ILE A 315 15.76 15.95 43.18
N PHE A 316 16.04 17.22 43.44
CA PHE A 316 15.08 18.31 43.26
C PHE A 316 15.26 19.01 41.90
N ILE A 317 14.18 19.11 41.12
CA ILE A 317 14.12 19.85 39.85
C ILE A 317 12.91 20.79 39.92
N LEU A 318 13.16 22.11 39.96
CA LEU A 318 12.13 23.13 40.17
C LEU A 318 11.04 23.08 39.09
N GLU A 319 11.42 22.91 37.83
CA GLU A 319 10.48 22.86 36.70
C GLU A 319 9.52 21.67 36.76
N ILE A 320 9.92 20.57 37.41
CA ILE A 320 9.06 19.38 37.57
C ILE A 320 8.09 19.59 38.74
N GLU A 321 8.54 20.23 39.80
CA GLU A 321 7.73 20.55 40.98
C GLU A 321 6.65 21.59 40.67
N GLU A 322 6.96 22.57 39.83
CA GLU A 322 5.99 23.56 39.35
C GLU A 322 4.82 22.94 38.57
N LEU A 323 5.00 21.75 37.99
CA LEU A 323 3.93 21.03 37.28
C LEU A 323 2.89 20.42 38.23
N GLN A 324 3.20 20.33 39.54
CA GLN A 324 2.32 19.76 40.57
C GLN A 324 1.71 18.42 40.14
N ILE A 325 2.57 17.52 39.64
CA ILE A 325 2.15 16.24 39.06
C ILE A 325 1.51 15.39 40.17
N PRO A 326 0.29 14.84 39.97
CA PRO A 326 -0.37 14.08 41.02
C PRO A 326 0.42 12.83 41.39
N PRO A 327 0.48 12.48 42.69
CA PRO A 327 1.27 11.36 43.16
C PRO A 327 0.80 10.05 42.50
N PRO A 328 1.72 9.14 42.18
CA PRO A 328 1.38 7.93 41.47
C PRO A 328 0.68 6.89 42.33
N LEU A 329 -0.34 6.28 41.74
CA LEU A 329 -1.00 5.11 42.29
C LEU A 329 -0.20 3.84 41.93
N TRP A 330 -0.36 2.80 42.75
CA TRP A 330 0.43 1.57 42.60
C TRP A 330 0.20 0.85 41.26
N TRP A 331 -1.00 1.00 40.68
CA TRP A 331 -1.33 0.39 39.39
C TRP A 331 -0.44 0.92 38.26
N GLU A 332 0.01 2.17 38.34
CA GLU A 332 0.86 2.81 37.33
C GLU A 332 2.24 2.13 37.26
N TYR A 333 2.86 1.89 38.42
CA TYR A 333 4.11 1.11 38.50
C TYR A 333 3.91 -0.33 38.04
N PHE A 334 2.80 -0.96 38.43
CA PHE A 334 2.53 -2.34 38.05
C PHE A 334 2.32 -2.47 36.53
N TRP A 335 1.65 -1.50 35.91
CA TRP A 335 1.46 -1.45 34.47
C TRP A 335 2.81 -1.31 33.74
N CYS A 336 3.74 -0.51 34.26
CA CYS A 336 5.09 -0.38 33.72
C CYS A 336 5.85 -1.72 33.65
N LEU A 337 5.57 -2.67 34.55
CA LEU A 337 6.18 -4.00 34.50
C LEU A 337 5.80 -4.78 33.24
N SER A 338 4.67 -4.45 32.60
CA SER A 338 4.21 -5.14 31.39
C SER A 338 5.16 -4.94 30.21
N VAL A 339 6.00 -3.89 30.21
CA VAL A 339 6.99 -3.63 29.16
C VAL A 339 8.03 -4.75 29.05
N PHE A 340 8.40 -5.38 30.18
CA PHE A 340 9.37 -6.47 30.22
C PHE A 340 8.84 -7.76 29.58
N LEU A 341 7.52 -7.92 29.46
CA LEU A 341 6.92 -9.05 28.74
C LEU A 341 7.24 -9.00 27.25
N SER A 342 7.53 -7.82 26.70
CA SER A 342 7.91 -7.67 25.30
C SER A 342 9.15 -8.49 24.93
N PHE A 343 10.09 -8.70 25.85
CA PHE A 343 11.26 -9.57 25.62
C PHE A 343 10.84 -11.02 25.32
N ILE A 344 9.85 -11.52 26.06
CA ILE A 344 9.28 -12.86 25.84
C ILE A 344 8.57 -12.90 24.49
N GLY A 345 7.74 -11.89 24.17
CA GLY A 345 7.01 -11.78 22.91
C GLY A 345 7.94 -11.72 21.68
N LEU A 346 8.97 -10.87 21.71
CA LEU A 346 9.96 -10.72 20.65
C LEU A 346 10.81 -11.98 20.47
N ALA A 347 11.24 -12.60 21.56
CA ALA A 347 11.99 -13.85 21.49
C ALA A 347 11.13 -15.01 20.97
N ALA A 348 9.83 -15.04 21.31
CA ALA A 348 8.87 -15.98 20.73
C ALA A 348 8.70 -15.77 19.22
N VAL A 349 8.60 -14.51 18.76
CA VAL A 349 8.53 -14.13 17.34
C VAL A 349 9.77 -14.58 16.55
N ARG A 350 10.97 -14.40 17.12
CA ARG A 350 12.24 -14.80 16.49
C ARG A 350 12.32 -16.32 16.31
N GLY A 351 11.93 -17.08 17.33
CA GLY A 351 12.02 -18.54 17.32
C GLY A 351 10.76 -19.31 16.90
N ASN A 352 9.66 -18.63 16.56
CA ASN A 352 8.32 -19.24 16.38
C ASN A 352 7.88 -20.10 17.59
N ARG A 353 8.23 -19.68 18.80
CA ARG A 353 8.05 -20.49 20.02
C ARG A 353 6.63 -20.30 20.56
N VAL A 354 5.75 -21.27 20.31
CA VAL A 354 4.34 -21.24 20.71
C VAL A 354 4.16 -21.07 22.21
N ASN A 355 4.93 -21.79 23.03
CA ASN A 355 4.78 -21.73 24.49
C ASN A 355 5.18 -20.36 25.05
N ASP A 356 6.23 -19.75 24.51
CA ASP A 356 6.63 -18.41 24.95
C ASP A 356 5.64 -17.34 24.49
N MET A 357 5.02 -17.50 23.31
CA MET A 357 3.94 -16.61 22.88
C MET A 357 2.71 -16.73 23.78
N LYS A 358 2.38 -17.93 24.27
CA LYS A 358 1.31 -18.09 25.28
C LYS A 358 1.65 -17.41 26.60
N LYS A 359 2.89 -17.54 27.09
CA LYS A 359 3.36 -16.84 28.29
C LYS A 359 3.24 -15.33 28.12
N TYR A 360 3.66 -14.81 26.96
CA TYR A 360 3.48 -13.40 26.60
C TYR A 360 2.00 -12.99 26.65
N MET A 361 1.10 -13.75 26.03
CA MET A 361 -0.34 -13.45 26.06
C MET A 361 -0.91 -13.43 27.48
N VAL A 362 -0.62 -14.45 28.29
CA VAL A 362 -1.06 -14.50 29.70
C VAL A 362 -0.50 -13.32 30.49
N GLY A 363 0.77 -12.97 30.27
CA GLY A 363 1.40 -11.81 30.87
C GLY A 363 0.70 -10.51 30.50
N ILE A 364 0.41 -10.26 29.23
CA ILE A 364 -0.31 -9.05 28.79
C ILE A 364 -1.71 -9.01 29.40
N SER A 365 -2.44 -10.13 29.36
CA SER A 365 -3.78 -10.24 29.96
C SER A 365 -3.81 -9.96 31.47
N THR A 366 -2.72 -10.19 32.19
CA THR A 366 -2.67 -10.03 33.65
C THR A 366 -1.97 -8.74 34.06
N ILE A 367 -0.74 -8.52 33.61
CA ILE A 367 0.11 -7.40 34.04
C ILE A 367 -0.25 -6.10 33.31
N ALA A 368 -0.77 -6.17 32.08
CA ALA A 368 -1.12 -4.97 31.33
C ALA A 368 -2.60 -4.59 31.49
N PHE A 369 -3.54 -5.54 31.40
CA PHE A 369 -4.97 -5.21 31.45
C PHE A 369 -5.52 -4.98 32.86
N VAL A 370 -5.06 -5.72 33.88
CA VAL A 370 -5.61 -5.58 35.24
C VAL A 370 -5.39 -4.18 35.82
N PRO A 371 -4.21 -3.55 35.69
CA PRO A 371 -4.01 -2.17 36.13
C PRO A 371 -4.89 -1.16 35.39
N LEU A 372 -5.11 -1.36 34.09
CA LEU A 372 -5.97 -0.49 33.30
C LEU A 372 -7.43 -0.61 33.71
N LEU A 373 -7.89 -1.83 34.02
CA LEU A 373 -9.24 -2.04 34.58
C LEU A 373 -9.36 -1.37 35.95
N TYR A 374 -8.36 -1.52 36.82
CA TYR A 374 -8.34 -0.82 38.10
C TYR A 374 -8.45 0.70 37.91
N CYS A 375 -7.68 1.28 36.98
CA CYS A 375 -7.74 2.70 36.65
C CYS A 375 -9.15 3.14 36.23
N ILE A 376 -9.84 2.35 35.38
CA ILE A 376 -11.23 2.63 34.97
C ILE A 376 -12.13 2.68 36.21
N PHE A 377 -12.09 1.65 37.06
CA PHE A 377 -12.95 1.61 38.24
C PHE A 377 -12.62 2.70 39.27
N TYR A 378 -11.34 3.03 39.41
CA TYR A 378 -10.89 4.04 40.36
C TYR A 378 -11.41 5.44 39.99
N TYR A 379 -11.33 5.83 38.73
CA TYR A 379 -11.79 7.14 38.24
C TYR A 379 -13.23 7.13 37.69
N LEU A 380 -13.98 6.04 37.89
CA LEU A 380 -15.30 5.89 37.28
C LEU A 380 -16.27 6.99 37.71
N ASN A 381 -16.29 7.30 39.01
CA ASN A 381 -17.21 8.30 39.55
C ASN A 381 -16.88 9.69 39.01
N ASP A 382 -15.62 10.13 39.09
CA ASP A 382 -15.15 11.42 38.57
C ASP A 382 -15.51 11.60 37.08
N VAL A 383 -15.34 10.55 36.28
CA VAL A 383 -15.66 10.59 34.84
C VAL A 383 -17.17 10.63 34.60
N LEU A 384 -17.96 9.86 35.34
CA LEU A 384 -19.42 9.90 35.21
C LEU A 384 -20.00 11.23 35.67
N GLU A 385 -19.48 11.77 36.77
CA GLU A 385 -19.86 13.08 37.30
C GLU A 385 -19.57 14.15 36.26
N TYR A 386 -18.34 14.20 35.73
CA TYR A 386 -17.97 15.13 34.67
C TYR A 386 -18.88 15.05 33.44
N LEU A 387 -19.20 13.83 32.97
CA LEU A 387 -20.07 13.63 31.81
C LEU A 387 -21.54 14.01 32.07
N SER A 388 -21.92 14.18 33.33
CA SER A 388 -23.28 14.57 33.75
C SER A 388 -23.41 16.05 34.13
N LEU A 389 -22.33 16.82 34.10
CA LEU A 389 -22.35 18.25 34.41
C LEU A 389 -23.15 19.04 33.37
N GLU A 390 -23.82 20.09 33.84
CA GLU A 390 -24.47 21.06 32.96
C GLU A 390 -23.41 21.95 32.29
N GLU A 391 -23.70 22.40 31.07
CA GLU A 391 -22.78 23.23 30.30
C GLU A 391 -22.59 24.59 31.00
N GLY A 392 -21.35 24.88 31.42
CA GLY A 392 -20.99 26.11 32.14
C GLY A 392 -20.84 25.97 33.65
N THR A 393 -20.98 24.77 34.22
CA THR A 393 -20.59 24.50 35.61
C THR A 393 -19.08 24.62 35.79
N ASP A 394 -18.64 25.32 36.84
CA ASP A 394 -17.22 25.41 37.21
C ASP A 394 -16.76 24.09 37.86
N LEU A 395 -15.58 23.59 37.47
CA LEU A 395 -15.05 22.34 38.01
C LEU A 395 -14.66 22.49 39.47
N ASP A 396 -14.33 23.71 39.91
CA ASP A 396 -14.00 24.01 41.31
C ASP A 396 -15.21 23.82 42.26
N ASP A 397 -16.44 23.78 41.72
CA ASP A 397 -17.68 23.54 42.48
C ASP A 397 -18.02 22.03 42.59
N THR A 398 -17.18 21.14 42.07
CA THR A 398 -17.40 19.68 42.03
C THR A 398 -16.39 18.93 42.89
N ASP A 399 -16.69 17.66 43.22
CA ASP A 399 -15.73 16.80 43.94
C ASP A 399 -14.69 16.15 43.00
N ILE A 400 -14.66 16.55 41.73
CA ILE A 400 -13.78 15.99 40.69
C ILE A 400 -12.33 16.46 40.93
N PHE A 401 -11.40 15.52 40.92
CA PHE A 401 -9.98 15.87 41.02
C PHE A 401 -9.45 16.48 39.70
N VAL A 402 -8.91 17.70 39.78
CA VAL A 402 -8.40 18.47 38.64
C VAL A 402 -6.87 18.60 38.69
N TRP A 403 -6.22 18.43 37.54
CA TRP A 403 -4.79 18.72 37.36
C TRP A 403 -4.60 19.67 36.19
N GLN A 404 -3.97 20.82 36.44
CA GLN A 404 -3.71 21.87 35.43
C GLN A 404 -4.97 22.32 34.68
N GLY A 405 -6.10 22.42 35.37
CA GLY A 405 -7.40 22.82 34.80
C GLY A 405 -8.14 21.71 34.03
N TYR A 406 -7.62 20.49 34.03
CA TYR A 406 -8.27 19.34 33.39
C TYR A 406 -8.71 18.26 34.40
N PRO A 407 -9.89 17.65 34.23
CA PRO A 407 -10.34 16.54 35.06
C PRO A 407 -9.40 15.35 34.89
N TYR A 408 -8.67 15.01 35.96
CA TYR A 408 -7.56 14.07 35.90
C TYR A 408 -8.00 12.65 35.51
N GLY A 409 -9.18 12.22 35.98
CA GLY A 409 -9.76 10.93 35.61
C GLY A 409 -10.01 10.77 34.10
N LEU A 410 -10.38 11.85 33.41
CA LEU A 410 -10.58 11.82 31.95
C LEU A 410 -9.25 11.70 31.18
N LEU A 411 -8.19 12.36 31.65
CA LEU A 411 -6.85 12.20 31.06
C LEU A 411 -6.42 10.74 31.14
N TRP A 412 -6.69 10.08 32.27
CA TRP A 412 -6.46 8.65 32.43
C TRP A 412 -7.32 7.79 31.51
N TYR A 413 -8.60 8.11 31.33
CA TYR A 413 -9.45 7.39 30.37
C TYR A 413 -8.93 7.50 28.93
N GLY A 414 -8.37 8.66 28.54
CA GLY A 414 -7.68 8.83 27.27
C GLY A 414 -6.45 7.91 27.13
N PHE A 415 -5.60 7.84 28.15
CA PHE A 415 -4.47 6.92 28.18
C PHE A 415 -4.90 5.45 28.13
N VAL A 416 -5.89 5.09 28.94
CA VAL A 416 -6.45 3.73 29.05
C VAL A 416 -7.01 3.29 27.70
N LEU A 417 -7.75 4.14 26.99
CA LEU A 417 -8.28 3.83 25.66
C LEU A 417 -7.17 3.42 24.68
N MET A 418 -6.10 4.21 24.62
CA MET A 418 -4.95 3.93 23.76
C MET A 418 -4.22 2.65 24.18
N ALA A 419 -3.99 2.47 25.48
CA ALA A 419 -3.33 1.28 26.02
C ALA A 419 -4.15 -0.01 25.76
N PHE A 420 -5.47 0.04 25.96
CA PHE A 420 -6.38 -1.07 25.66
C PHE A 420 -6.30 -1.50 24.20
N GLN A 421 -6.32 -0.54 23.26
CA GLN A 421 -6.21 -0.85 21.83
C GLN A 421 -4.89 -1.56 21.52
N VAL A 422 -3.76 -1.03 22.00
CA VAL A 422 -2.43 -1.62 21.79
C VAL A 422 -2.34 -3.05 22.35
N HIS A 423 -2.87 -3.28 23.55
CA HIS A 423 -2.83 -4.59 24.19
C HIS A 423 -3.82 -5.58 23.56
N PHE A 424 -4.99 -5.11 23.13
CA PHE A 424 -5.96 -5.94 22.42
C PHE A 424 -5.39 -6.44 21.07
N PHE A 425 -4.82 -5.53 20.28
CA PHE A 425 -4.15 -5.91 19.04
C PHE A 425 -2.94 -6.82 19.28
N SER A 426 -2.18 -6.61 20.36
CA SER A 426 -1.09 -7.50 20.76
C SER A 426 -1.58 -8.93 20.96
N LEU A 427 -2.67 -9.12 21.72
CA LEU A 427 -3.27 -10.44 21.94
C LEU A 427 -3.83 -11.04 20.64
N PHE A 428 -4.51 -10.23 19.81
CA PHE A 428 -5.06 -10.67 18.53
C PHE A 428 -3.97 -11.19 17.57
N PHE A 429 -2.88 -10.44 17.38
CA PHE A 429 -1.80 -10.86 16.51
C PHE A 429 -1.00 -12.04 17.10
N ALA A 430 -0.80 -12.09 18.41
CA ALA A 430 -0.19 -13.22 19.10
C ALA A 430 -1.01 -14.52 18.91
N TRP A 431 -2.34 -14.44 19.00
CA TRP A 431 -3.24 -15.57 18.75
C TRP A 431 -3.14 -16.08 17.31
N ASN A 432 -3.13 -15.18 16.33
CA ASN A 432 -2.97 -15.54 14.91
C ASN A 432 -1.60 -16.17 14.63
N LEU A 433 -0.54 -15.73 15.32
CA LEU A 433 0.78 -16.37 15.24
C LEU A 433 0.78 -17.79 15.80
N ILE A 434 0.14 -18.02 16.95
CA ILE A 434 0.02 -19.36 17.53
C ILE A 434 -0.72 -20.29 16.55
N LYS A 435 -1.82 -19.84 15.94
CA LYS A 435 -2.55 -20.61 14.93
C LYS A 435 -1.63 -20.97 13.75
N ALA A 436 -0.93 -19.99 13.19
CA ALA A 436 -0.02 -20.20 12.07
C ALA A 436 1.15 -21.15 12.40
N TRP A 437 1.77 -21.04 13.58
CA TRP A 437 2.90 -21.87 13.98
C TRP A 437 2.49 -23.30 14.34
N ARG A 438 1.29 -23.51 14.88
CA ARG A 438 0.75 -24.84 15.15
C ARG A 438 0.41 -25.61 13.87
N ALA A 439 -0.19 -24.94 12.89
CA ALA A 439 -0.45 -25.53 11.57
C ALA A 439 0.85 -26.05 10.93
N ARG A 440 1.94 -25.29 11.05
CA ARG A 440 3.29 -25.71 10.62
C ARG A 440 3.82 -26.93 11.39
N GLY A 441 3.64 -26.96 12.71
CA GLY A 441 4.10 -28.07 13.55
C GLY A 441 3.37 -29.38 13.27
N ALA A 442 2.10 -29.33 12.89
CA ALA A 442 1.30 -30.50 12.50
C ALA A 442 1.75 -31.10 11.16
N LEU A 443 2.05 -30.25 10.16
CA LEU A 443 2.57 -30.68 8.86
C LEU A 443 3.93 -31.38 8.97
N LYS A 444 4.78 -30.95 9.92
CA LYS A 444 6.13 -31.49 10.14
C LYS A 444 6.16 -32.83 10.91
N LYS A 445 5.02 -33.28 11.46
CA LYS A 445 4.88 -34.57 12.16
C LYS A 445 4.15 -35.64 11.30
N GLY A 446 3.57 -35.22 10.18
CA GLY A 446 2.87 -36.10 9.23
C GLY A 446 3.68 -36.42 7.96
N GLN A 447 4.89 -35.87 7.85
CA GLN A 447 5.99 -36.35 6.99
C GLN A 447 6.97 -37.10 7.89
#